data_AF-A0AB38UML8-F1
#
_entry.id   AF-A0AB38UML8-F1
#
_cell.length_a   1.000
_cell.length_b   1.000
_cell.length_c   1.000
_cell.angle_alpha   90.00
_cell.angle_beta   90.00
_cell.angle_gamma   90.00
#
_symmetry.space_group_name_H-M   'P 1'
#
loop_
_entity.id
_entity.type
_entity.pdbx_description
1 polymer ?
#
loop_
_entity_poly.entity_id
_entity_poly.type
_entity_poly.pdbx_seq_one_letter_code
_entity_poly.pdbx_strand_id
1 'polypeptide(L)'
;MFRDGTSTLFNVGLANHGIVNFGSANIGNDNFGNGNIGSFNLGNANIGDHSVGNGNLGSANVGSGNLGSGNIGFGNVGSSLTAGLNNLGMGNTGNHNFGWGNTGDGNIGFGNTGNGNIGFGLTGDKQRGFGTLNSGTGNIGLFNSGTNNIGIGNSGTGNWGIGNSGDYNTGIGNTGSTTTGWFNSGAANTGIANAGNYNSGLYNAGETNTGSFNSADHNSGGFNSGMYNTGYFNGGDYNTGIGNIGDVNTGAFNSGNYNNGFLWRGDYQGLVRLSYHVTIPEFPYQGDVHGLVELPIQGTINEITQDAFTISKIRIKVVLHQWPGINITVYHGDLGPWTIPANVLSAPNKYR
;
A
#
# COMPACT_ATOMS: atom_id res chain seq x y z
N MET A 1 79.97 -24.70 0.12
CA MET A 1 79.45 -23.35 -0.15
C MET A 1 79.93 -22.98 -1.54
N PHE A 2 79.11 -23.19 -2.56
CA PHE A 2 79.47 -22.87 -3.95
C PHE A 2 78.93 -21.47 -4.25
N ARG A 3 79.85 -20.51 -4.51
CA ARG A 3 79.54 -19.10 -4.81
C ARG A 3 79.51 -18.95 -6.33
N ASP A 4 78.41 -18.44 -6.88
CA ASP A 4 78.38 -17.84 -8.21
C ASP A 4 78.49 -16.31 -8.10
N GLY A 5 78.95 -15.67 -9.18
CA GLY A 5 79.64 -14.38 -9.16
C GLY A 5 78.79 -13.12 -9.00
N THR A 6 77.56 -13.18 -8.49
CA THR A 6 76.73 -11.97 -8.28
C THR A 6 75.86 -12.08 -7.03
N SER A 7 76.19 -11.29 -6.00
CA SER A 7 75.39 -10.93 -4.81
C SER A 7 74.69 -12.04 -3.99
N THR A 8 75.13 -13.30 -4.06
CA THR A 8 74.62 -14.39 -3.21
C THR A 8 75.32 -14.41 -1.84
N LEU A 9 74.86 -13.57 -0.91
CA LEU A 9 75.52 -13.40 0.39
C LEU A 9 75.42 -14.60 1.34
N PHE A 10 74.42 -15.48 1.20
CA PHE A 10 74.30 -16.73 1.96
C PHE A 10 73.15 -17.60 1.43
N ASN A 11 73.40 -18.74 0.77
CA ASN A 11 72.34 -19.66 0.32
C ASN A 11 72.72 -21.11 0.67
N VAL A 12 71.73 -21.93 1.03
CA VAL A 12 71.87 -23.37 1.32
C VAL A 12 71.02 -24.16 0.32
N GLY A 13 71.69 -24.87 -0.61
CA GLY A 13 71.08 -25.69 -1.66
C GLY A 13 71.60 -25.33 -3.06
N LEU A 14 70.91 -25.78 -4.11
CA LEU A 14 71.36 -25.64 -5.50
C LEU A 14 70.57 -24.57 -6.27
N ALA A 15 71.23 -23.88 -7.19
CA ALA A 15 70.60 -22.94 -8.14
C ALA A 15 69.75 -21.83 -7.51
N ASN A 16 70.19 -21.28 -6.37
CA ASN A 16 69.54 -20.13 -5.73
C ASN A 16 70.17 -18.81 -6.20
N HIS A 17 69.33 -17.83 -6.57
CA HIS A 17 69.74 -16.47 -6.92
C HIS A 17 69.13 -15.46 -5.95
N GLY A 18 69.97 -14.77 -5.18
CA GLY A 18 69.57 -13.84 -4.10
C GLY A 18 70.23 -14.18 -2.77
N ILE A 19 69.66 -13.73 -1.65
CA ILE A 19 70.24 -13.88 -0.30
C ILE A 19 69.36 -14.71 0.64
N VAL A 20 70.00 -15.43 1.57
CA VAL A 20 69.37 -16.16 2.69
C VAL A 20 68.29 -17.16 2.24
N ASN A 21 68.55 -17.90 1.16
CA ASN A 21 67.65 -18.96 0.71
C ASN A 21 68.06 -20.33 1.29
N PHE A 22 67.08 -21.09 1.78
CA PHE A 22 67.21 -22.48 2.22
C PHE A 22 66.35 -23.39 1.34
N GLY A 23 66.97 -24.24 0.53
CA GLY A 23 66.33 -25.08 -0.47
C GLY A 23 66.95 -24.86 -1.84
N SER A 24 66.29 -25.28 -2.92
CA SER A 24 66.84 -25.20 -4.28
C SER A 24 65.97 -24.40 -5.24
N ALA A 25 66.59 -23.85 -6.29
CA ALA A 25 65.93 -23.17 -7.40
C ALA A 25 65.12 -21.92 -7.00
N ASN A 26 65.52 -21.20 -5.95
CA ASN A 26 64.85 -19.96 -5.54
C ASN A 26 65.43 -18.73 -6.27
N ILE A 27 64.57 -17.81 -6.68
CA ILE A 27 64.91 -16.49 -7.22
C ILE A 27 64.32 -15.42 -6.31
N GLY A 28 65.15 -14.73 -5.55
CA GLY A 28 64.76 -13.73 -4.56
C GLY A 28 65.41 -14.00 -3.20
N ASN A 29 64.86 -13.44 -2.12
CA ASN A 29 65.52 -13.39 -0.83
C ASN A 29 64.73 -14.09 0.28
N ASP A 30 65.43 -14.58 1.31
CA ASP A 30 64.82 -15.05 2.55
C ASP A 30 63.77 -16.16 2.37
N ASN A 31 63.94 -17.03 1.36
CA ASN A 31 63.00 -18.13 1.10
C ASN A 31 63.41 -19.42 1.80
N PHE A 32 62.44 -20.13 2.39
CA PHE A 32 62.61 -21.45 2.97
C PHE A 32 61.74 -22.47 2.22
N GLY A 33 62.35 -23.26 1.35
CA GLY A 33 61.73 -24.26 0.48
C GLY A 33 62.28 -24.16 -0.94
N ASN A 34 61.59 -24.79 -1.91
CA ASN A 34 62.13 -24.94 -3.26
C ASN A 34 61.32 -24.21 -4.31
N GLY A 35 61.99 -23.69 -5.35
CA GLY A 35 61.35 -23.18 -6.56
C GLY A 35 60.55 -21.90 -6.38
N ASN A 36 60.86 -21.07 -5.38
CA ASN A 36 60.15 -19.82 -5.14
C ASN A 36 60.70 -18.68 -6.01
N ILE A 37 59.82 -17.80 -6.49
CA ILE A 37 60.15 -16.54 -7.17
C ILE A 37 59.55 -15.41 -6.33
N GLY A 38 60.39 -14.58 -5.73
CA GLY A 38 60.01 -13.55 -4.75
C GLY A 38 60.73 -13.75 -3.43
N SER A 39 60.28 -13.07 -2.38
CA SER A 39 60.97 -13.02 -1.09
C SER A 39 60.10 -13.46 0.10
N PHE A 40 60.73 -13.91 1.17
CA PHE A 40 60.07 -14.29 2.43
C PHE A 40 59.02 -15.40 2.30
N ASN A 41 59.22 -16.35 1.38
CA ASN A 41 58.30 -17.48 1.23
C ASN A 41 58.71 -18.67 2.09
N LEU A 42 57.75 -19.29 2.77
CA LEU A 42 57.90 -20.54 3.50
C LEU A 42 57.09 -21.64 2.80
N GLY A 43 57.78 -22.53 2.09
CA GLY A 43 57.19 -23.61 1.31
C GLY A 43 57.71 -23.61 -0.13
N ASN A 44 57.00 -24.28 -1.04
CA ASN A 44 57.52 -24.57 -2.38
C ASN A 44 56.70 -23.91 -3.48
N ALA A 45 57.37 -23.59 -4.60
CA ALA A 45 56.75 -23.16 -5.85
C ALA A 45 55.85 -21.93 -5.72
N ASN A 46 56.16 -21.00 -4.82
CA ASN A 46 55.43 -19.74 -4.69
C ASN A 46 56.01 -18.69 -5.63
N ILE A 47 55.15 -17.95 -6.32
CA ILE A 47 55.48 -16.79 -7.14
C ILE A 47 54.82 -15.56 -6.49
N GLY A 48 55.60 -14.69 -5.89
CA GLY A 48 55.16 -13.60 -5.04
C GLY A 48 55.92 -13.57 -3.72
N ASP A 49 55.51 -12.71 -2.80
CA ASP A 49 56.22 -12.49 -1.54
C ASP A 49 55.40 -12.94 -0.32
N HIS A 50 56.08 -13.22 0.79
CA HIS A 50 55.45 -13.44 2.11
C HIS A 50 54.41 -14.57 2.16
N SER A 51 54.53 -15.61 1.32
CA SER A 51 53.58 -16.73 1.33
C SER A 51 54.05 -17.88 2.20
N VAL A 52 53.14 -18.47 2.97
CA VAL A 52 53.34 -19.69 3.77
C VAL A 52 52.50 -20.80 3.15
N GLY A 53 53.13 -21.81 2.58
CA GLY A 53 52.49 -22.95 1.91
C GLY A 53 53.05 -23.17 0.51
N ASN A 54 52.30 -23.85 -0.36
CA ASN A 54 52.84 -24.31 -1.64
C ASN A 54 52.04 -23.83 -2.85
N GLY A 55 52.74 -23.52 -3.95
CA GLY A 55 52.11 -23.32 -5.26
C GLY A 55 51.20 -22.09 -5.32
N ASN A 56 51.50 -21.03 -4.58
CA ASN A 56 50.73 -19.79 -4.63
C ASN A 56 51.27 -18.86 -5.72
N LEU A 57 50.38 -18.21 -6.47
CA LEU A 57 50.69 -17.12 -7.39
C LEU A 57 50.07 -15.82 -6.84
N GLY A 58 50.90 -14.99 -6.22
CA GLY A 58 50.55 -13.77 -5.50
C GLY A 58 51.13 -13.77 -4.07
N SER A 59 50.95 -12.66 -3.36
CA SER A 59 51.68 -12.40 -2.10
C SER A 59 50.81 -12.60 -0.86
N ALA A 60 51.46 -12.77 0.30
CA ALA A 60 50.84 -12.83 1.62
C ALA A 60 49.77 -13.93 1.77
N ASN A 61 49.93 -15.07 1.09
CA ASN A 61 49.00 -16.20 1.20
C ASN A 61 49.43 -17.15 2.33
N VAL A 62 48.47 -17.68 3.09
CA VAL A 62 48.69 -18.76 4.06
C VAL A 62 47.88 -19.98 3.64
N GLY A 63 48.54 -20.99 3.09
CA GLY A 63 47.95 -22.19 2.52
C GLY A 63 48.49 -22.44 1.11
N SER A 64 47.79 -23.25 0.31
CA SER A 64 48.36 -23.74 -0.95
C SER A 64 47.43 -23.55 -2.15
N GLY A 65 48.03 -23.39 -3.32
CA GLY A 65 47.32 -23.33 -4.60
C GLY A 65 46.47 -22.08 -4.79
N ASN A 66 46.78 -20.98 -4.10
CA ASN A 66 46.02 -19.74 -4.25
C ASN A 66 46.51 -18.93 -5.46
N LEU A 67 45.57 -18.42 -6.24
CA LEU A 67 45.81 -17.43 -7.31
C LEU A 67 45.29 -16.07 -6.85
N GLY A 68 46.21 -15.22 -6.40
CA GLY A 68 45.95 -13.90 -5.86
C GLY A 68 46.65 -13.68 -4.52
N SER A 69 46.26 -12.65 -3.77
CA SER A 69 47.00 -12.20 -2.58
C SER A 69 46.14 -12.16 -1.32
N GLY A 70 46.77 -12.35 -0.16
CA GLY A 70 46.11 -12.24 1.14
C GLY A 70 45.13 -13.38 1.47
N ASN A 71 45.18 -14.50 0.75
CA ASN A 71 44.27 -15.61 0.99
C ASN A 71 44.77 -16.51 2.13
N ILE A 72 43.84 -16.98 2.95
CA ILE A 72 44.10 -17.99 3.99
C ILE A 72 43.30 -19.24 3.66
N GLY A 73 43.98 -20.34 3.40
CA GLY A 73 43.41 -21.64 3.03
C GLY A 73 43.87 -22.10 1.65
N PHE A 74 43.03 -22.88 0.96
CA PHE A 74 43.45 -23.67 -0.19
C PHE A 74 42.67 -23.33 -1.45
N GLY A 75 43.36 -23.20 -2.59
CA GLY A 75 42.72 -23.13 -3.90
C GLY A 75 41.82 -21.91 -4.10
N ASN A 76 42.10 -20.79 -3.43
CA ASN A 76 41.33 -19.56 -3.65
C ASN A 76 41.84 -18.85 -4.91
N VAL A 77 40.92 -18.47 -5.78
CA VAL A 77 41.21 -17.84 -7.08
C VAL A 77 40.33 -16.61 -7.28
N GLY A 78 40.67 -15.72 -8.21
CA GLY A 78 39.81 -14.61 -8.56
C GLY A 78 38.71 -15.03 -9.52
N SER A 79 37.73 -14.16 -9.72
CA SER A 79 36.72 -14.38 -10.75
C SER A 79 37.36 -14.24 -12.13
N SER A 80 37.22 -15.25 -12.99
CA SER A 80 37.84 -15.25 -14.33
C SER A 80 39.37 -15.08 -14.26
N LEU A 81 39.96 -14.25 -15.10
CA LEU A 81 41.41 -13.99 -15.18
C LEU A 81 41.93 -13.02 -14.08
N THR A 82 41.21 -12.85 -12.98
CA THR A 82 41.60 -11.93 -11.90
C THR A 82 42.26 -12.66 -10.72
N ALA A 83 42.98 -11.90 -9.90
CA ALA A 83 43.52 -12.38 -8.63
C ALA A 83 42.40 -12.47 -7.59
N GLY A 84 42.33 -13.58 -6.85
CA GLY A 84 41.46 -13.72 -5.68
C GLY A 84 42.10 -13.05 -4.48
N LEU A 85 41.40 -12.11 -3.87
CA LEU A 85 41.93 -11.31 -2.78
C LEU A 85 41.20 -11.61 -1.46
N ASN A 86 41.98 -11.79 -0.39
CA ASN A 86 41.49 -11.83 0.99
C ASN A 86 40.40 -12.87 1.25
N ASN A 87 40.47 -14.04 0.61
CA ASN A 87 39.55 -15.14 0.91
C ASN A 87 40.05 -15.94 2.12
N LEU A 88 39.14 -16.34 3.00
CA LEU A 88 39.40 -17.22 4.13
C LEU A 88 38.60 -18.52 3.95
N GLY A 89 39.29 -19.60 3.62
CA GLY A 89 38.73 -20.94 3.45
C GLY A 89 39.22 -21.63 2.19
N MET A 90 38.38 -22.47 1.60
CA MET A 90 38.79 -23.40 0.54
C MET A 90 37.98 -23.20 -0.74
N GLY A 91 38.67 -23.15 -1.88
CA GLY A 91 38.04 -23.19 -3.20
C GLY A 91 37.13 -22.00 -3.50
N ASN A 92 37.39 -20.83 -2.90
CA ASN A 92 36.61 -19.63 -3.21
C ASN A 92 37.09 -19.02 -4.54
N THR A 93 36.14 -18.58 -5.36
CA THR A 93 36.36 -17.85 -6.62
C THR A 93 35.82 -16.43 -6.47
N GLY A 94 36.70 -15.43 -6.45
CA GLY A 94 36.35 -14.02 -6.19
C GLY A 94 37.14 -13.46 -5.01
N ASN A 95 36.59 -12.47 -4.30
CA ASN A 95 37.27 -11.73 -3.23
C ASN A 95 36.47 -11.72 -1.92
N HIS A 96 37.18 -11.60 -0.80
CA HIS A 96 36.58 -11.41 0.54
C HIS A 96 35.56 -12.48 0.95
N ASN A 97 35.69 -13.71 0.44
CA ASN A 97 34.81 -14.80 0.84
C ASN A 97 35.31 -15.47 2.12
N PHE A 98 34.39 -15.80 3.03
CA PHE A 98 34.63 -16.59 4.23
C PHE A 98 33.88 -17.92 4.11
N GLY A 99 34.58 -19.04 4.12
CA GLY A 99 34.00 -20.37 4.00
C GLY A 99 34.45 -21.08 2.73
N TRP A 100 33.63 -22.00 2.20
CA TRP A 100 34.09 -22.98 1.21
C TRP A 100 33.28 -22.92 -0.09
N GLY A 101 33.98 -22.95 -1.22
CA GLY A 101 33.37 -23.10 -2.54
C GLY A 101 32.46 -21.94 -2.94
N ASN A 102 32.68 -20.74 -2.41
CA ASN A 102 31.87 -19.58 -2.80
C ASN A 102 32.38 -19.01 -4.13
N THR A 103 31.45 -18.60 -5.00
CA THR A 103 31.73 -17.94 -6.28
C THR A 103 31.11 -16.54 -6.28
N GLY A 104 31.92 -15.50 -6.44
CA GLY A 104 31.55 -14.08 -6.31
C GLY A 104 32.26 -13.42 -5.13
N ASP A 105 31.82 -12.23 -4.73
CA ASP A 105 32.51 -11.42 -3.72
C ASP A 105 31.73 -11.32 -2.40
N GLY A 106 32.45 -11.39 -1.28
CA GLY A 106 31.89 -11.09 0.05
C GLY A 106 30.90 -12.12 0.61
N ASN A 107 30.97 -13.37 0.17
CA ASN A 107 30.08 -14.43 0.66
C ASN A 107 30.59 -15.04 1.97
N ILE A 108 29.67 -15.41 2.86
CA ILE A 108 29.94 -16.12 4.10
C ILE A 108 29.17 -17.44 4.10
N GLY A 109 29.88 -18.57 4.11
CA GLY A 109 29.31 -19.91 4.20
C GLY A 109 29.78 -20.85 3.09
N PHE A 110 28.89 -21.66 2.54
CA PHE A 110 29.26 -22.80 1.70
C PHE A 110 28.52 -22.79 0.37
N GLY A 111 29.25 -22.89 -0.74
CA GLY A 111 28.67 -23.09 -2.07
C GLY A 111 27.75 -21.96 -2.54
N ASN A 112 27.96 -20.72 -2.08
CA ASN A 112 27.16 -19.59 -2.54
C ASN A 112 27.68 -19.07 -3.89
N THR A 113 26.77 -18.75 -4.80
CA THR A 113 27.05 -18.14 -6.11
C THR A 113 26.40 -16.76 -6.18
N GLY A 114 27.17 -15.71 -6.43
CA GLY A 114 26.75 -14.29 -6.39
C GLY A 114 27.50 -13.52 -5.30
N ASN A 115 27.03 -12.33 -4.95
CA ASN A 115 27.75 -11.39 -4.08
C ASN A 115 27.04 -11.13 -2.75
N GLY A 116 27.76 -11.13 -1.64
CA GLY A 116 27.26 -10.73 -0.32
C GLY A 116 26.27 -11.72 0.31
N ASN A 117 26.32 -13.00 -0.05
CA ASN A 117 25.43 -14.02 0.51
C ASN A 117 25.92 -14.52 1.87
N ILE A 118 25.00 -14.85 2.79
CA ILE A 118 25.30 -15.46 4.08
C ILE A 118 24.49 -16.76 4.23
N GLY A 119 25.12 -17.91 4.05
CA GLY A 119 24.43 -19.19 4.14
C GLY A 119 25.02 -20.33 3.32
N PHE A 120 24.14 -21.23 2.87
CA PHE A 120 24.53 -22.48 2.21
C PHE A 120 23.81 -22.63 0.87
N GLY A 121 24.55 -22.78 -0.23
CA GLY A 121 24.00 -23.12 -1.55
C GLY A 121 23.15 -22.01 -2.19
N LEU A 122 23.36 -20.75 -1.82
CA LEU A 122 22.57 -19.61 -2.32
C LEU A 122 23.00 -19.26 -3.76
N THR A 123 22.07 -18.89 -4.64
CA THR A 123 22.36 -18.39 -6.01
C THR A 123 21.69 -17.03 -6.23
N GLY A 124 22.48 -15.97 -6.42
CA GLY A 124 22.02 -14.56 -6.51
C GLY A 124 22.79 -13.66 -5.53
N ASP A 125 22.37 -12.41 -5.37
CA ASP A 125 23.08 -11.43 -4.52
C ASP A 125 22.34 -11.11 -3.22
N LYS A 126 23.10 -10.85 -2.14
CA LYS A 126 22.66 -10.38 -0.81
C LYS A 126 21.62 -11.28 -0.14
N GLN A 127 21.66 -12.60 -0.40
CA GLN A 127 20.74 -13.55 0.19
C GLN A 127 21.22 -14.03 1.57
N ARG A 128 20.28 -14.46 2.41
CA ARG A 128 20.59 -15.10 3.70
C ARG A 128 19.75 -16.35 3.94
N GLY A 129 20.37 -17.50 4.15
CA GLY A 129 19.67 -18.76 4.48
C GLY A 129 20.24 -20.01 3.79
N PHE A 130 19.35 -20.95 3.45
CA PHE A 130 19.69 -22.20 2.77
C PHE A 130 19.07 -22.18 1.36
N GLY A 131 19.91 -22.19 0.33
CA GLY A 131 19.52 -21.88 -1.05
C GLY A 131 18.68 -22.94 -1.74
N THR A 132 18.66 -24.19 -1.28
CA THR A 132 17.68 -25.17 -1.76
C THR A 132 16.25 -24.85 -1.34
N LEU A 133 16.07 -23.95 -0.37
CA LEU A 133 14.79 -23.68 0.23
C LEU A 133 14.22 -22.32 -0.19
N ASN A 134 14.91 -21.44 -0.93
CA ASN A 134 14.28 -20.22 -1.46
C ASN A 134 14.48 -20.10 -2.98
N SER A 135 13.49 -19.55 -3.69
CA SER A 135 13.57 -19.22 -5.12
C SER A 135 13.37 -17.73 -5.38
N GLY A 136 14.14 -17.15 -6.30
CA GLY A 136 14.13 -15.71 -6.61
C GLY A 136 15.24 -14.95 -5.88
N THR A 137 15.06 -13.66 -5.60
CA THR A 137 16.15 -12.76 -5.17
C THR A 137 15.85 -12.04 -3.85
N GLY A 138 16.88 -11.80 -3.02
CA GLY A 138 16.76 -10.99 -1.81
C GLY A 138 15.88 -11.60 -0.69
N ASN A 139 15.49 -12.87 -0.81
CA ASN A 139 14.69 -13.54 0.22
C ASN A 139 15.55 -13.88 1.46
N ILE A 140 14.95 -13.78 2.64
CA ILE A 140 15.55 -14.13 3.94
C ILE A 140 14.65 -15.14 4.63
N GLY A 141 15.19 -16.29 5.00
CA GLY A 141 14.46 -17.36 5.70
C GLY A 141 14.37 -18.64 4.88
N LEU A 142 13.20 -19.29 4.86
CA LEU A 142 13.00 -20.62 4.26
C LEU A 142 11.74 -20.64 3.38
N PHE A 143 11.73 -21.45 2.33
CA PHE A 143 10.57 -21.71 1.46
C PHE A 143 9.96 -20.48 0.78
N ASN A 144 10.70 -19.36 0.71
CA ASN A 144 10.18 -18.16 0.05
C ASN A 144 10.41 -18.22 -1.46
N SER A 145 9.44 -17.72 -2.23
CA SER A 145 9.50 -17.59 -3.68
C SER A 145 9.24 -16.14 -4.11
N GLY A 146 10.02 -15.63 -5.06
CA GLY A 146 9.87 -14.26 -5.57
C GLY A 146 10.96 -13.34 -5.02
N THR A 147 10.62 -12.10 -4.64
CA THR A 147 11.62 -11.07 -4.32
C THR A 147 11.46 -10.48 -2.93
N ASN A 148 12.58 -10.28 -2.22
CA ASN A 148 12.64 -9.54 -0.96
C ASN A 148 11.68 -10.01 0.15
N ASN A 149 11.31 -11.28 0.19
CA ASN A 149 10.45 -11.82 1.24
C ASN A 149 11.26 -12.18 2.50
N ILE A 150 10.69 -11.93 3.68
CA ILE A 150 11.30 -12.25 4.98
C ILE A 150 10.39 -13.21 5.76
N GLY A 151 10.90 -14.39 6.07
CA GLY A 151 10.22 -15.39 6.91
C GLY A 151 10.11 -16.74 6.23
N ILE A 152 8.93 -17.37 6.29
CA ILE A 152 8.75 -18.76 5.87
C ILE A 152 7.63 -18.87 4.83
N GLY A 153 7.91 -19.47 3.67
CA GLY A 153 6.85 -19.89 2.75
C GLY A 153 6.13 -18.74 2.04
N ASN A 154 6.70 -17.53 1.99
CA ASN A 154 6.04 -16.41 1.34
C ASN A 154 6.26 -16.45 -0.18
N SER A 155 5.27 -16.04 -0.98
CA SER A 155 5.36 -15.95 -2.44
C SER A 155 5.02 -14.55 -2.95
N GLY A 156 5.82 -14.00 -3.85
CA GLY A 156 5.61 -12.68 -4.45
C GLY A 156 6.69 -11.69 -3.99
N THR A 157 6.32 -10.45 -3.67
CA THR A 157 7.29 -9.37 -3.39
C THR A 157 7.15 -8.79 -2.00
N GLY A 158 8.26 -8.68 -1.25
CA GLY A 158 8.33 -7.83 -0.06
C GLY A 158 7.44 -8.28 1.10
N ASN A 159 7.02 -9.55 1.15
CA ASN A 159 6.18 -10.05 2.24
C ASN A 159 7.02 -10.32 3.50
N TRP A 160 6.48 -10.02 4.67
CA TRP A 160 7.09 -10.35 5.95
C TRP A 160 6.18 -11.26 6.78
N GLY A 161 6.60 -12.49 7.01
CA GLY A 161 5.99 -13.40 7.97
C GLY A 161 5.91 -14.81 7.44
N ILE A 162 4.73 -15.43 7.52
CA ILE A 162 4.57 -16.85 7.19
C ILE A 162 3.47 -17.04 6.15
N GLY A 163 3.78 -17.68 5.04
CA GLY A 163 2.77 -18.14 4.07
C GLY A 163 1.98 -17.02 3.40
N ASN A 164 2.51 -15.80 3.32
CA ASN A 164 1.83 -14.71 2.62
C ASN A 164 2.03 -14.82 1.11
N SER A 165 1.02 -14.48 0.32
CA SER A 165 1.07 -14.49 -1.14
C SER A 165 0.68 -13.13 -1.74
N GLY A 166 1.42 -12.67 -2.75
CA GLY A 166 1.25 -11.36 -3.36
C GLY A 166 2.32 -10.39 -2.88
N ASP A 167 1.95 -9.13 -2.61
CA ASP A 167 2.93 -8.06 -2.43
C ASP A 167 2.77 -7.30 -1.10
N TYR A 168 3.88 -7.07 -0.40
CA TYR A 168 3.98 -6.21 0.78
C TYR A 168 3.04 -6.60 1.94
N ASN A 169 2.72 -7.89 2.07
CA ASN A 169 1.88 -8.37 3.17
C ASN A 169 2.71 -8.64 4.43
N THR A 170 2.17 -8.32 5.60
CA THR A 170 2.82 -8.56 6.90
C THR A 170 1.95 -9.45 7.79
N GLY A 171 2.50 -10.54 8.33
CA GLY A 171 1.81 -11.45 9.24
C GLY A 171 1.71 -12.88 8.69
N ILE A 172 0.53 -13.50 8.76
CA ILE A 172 0.38 -14.94 8.44
C ILE A 172 -0.73 -15.16 7.43
N GLY A 173 -0.42 -15.87 6.36
CA GLY A 173 -1.41 -16.41 5.43
C GLY A 173 -2.24 -15.35 4.71
N ASN A 174 -1.74 -14.12 4.60
CA ASN A 174 -2.47 -13.10 3.87
C ASN A 174 -2.23 -13.25 2.36
N THR A 175 -3.25 -12.97 1.56
CA THR A 175 -3.19 -13.00 0.09
C THR A 175 -3.59 -11.67 -0.51
N GLY A 176 -2.85 -11.18 -1.50
CA GLY A 176 -3.13 -9.91 -2.17
C GLY A 176 -2.04 -8.87 -1.90
N SER A 177 -2.40 -7.62 -1.61
CA SER A 177 -1.43 -6.54 -1.53
C SER A 177 -1.57 -5.68 -0.29
N THR A 178 -0.44 -5.28 0.33
CA THR A 178 -0.37 -4.32 1.44
C THR A 178 -1.27 -4.67 2.63
N THR A 179 -1.51 -5.96 2.87
CA THR A 179 -2.34 -6.43 3.99
C THR A 179 -1.50 -6.71 5.23
N THR A 180 -2.08 -6.53 6.42
CA THR A 180 -1.43 -6.82 7.70
C THR A 180 -2.32 -7.64 8.64
N GLY A 181 -1.73 -8.58 9.36
CA GLY A 181 -2.44 -9.45 10.30
C GLY A 181 -2.53 -10.90 9.80
N TRP A 182 -3.70 -11.53 9.91
CA TRP A 182 -3.85 -12.96 9.67
C TRP A 182 -4.97 -13.29 8.68
N PHE A 183 -4.64 -14.10 7.67
CA PHE A 183 -5.59 -14.68 6.73
C PHE A 183 -6.48 -13.67 5.99
N ASN A 184 -6.01 -12.43 5.82
CA ASN A 184 -6.73 -11.44 5.03
C ASN A 184 -6.54 -11.72 3.54
N SER A 185 -7.58 -11.48 2.73
CA SER A 185 -7.55 -11.61 1.28
C SER A 185 -7.99 -10.32 0.59
N GLY A 186 -7.18 -9.81 -0.34
CA GLY A 186 -7.43 -8.59 -1.11
C GLY A 186 -6.38 -7.51 -0.83
N ALA A 187 -6.77 -6.23 -0.86
CA ALA A 187 -5.84 -5.11 -0.75
C ALA A 187 -6.02 -4.29 0.54
N ALA A 188 -4.91 -3.87 1.15
CA ALA A 188 -4.90 -2.90 2.25
C ALA A 188 -5.79 -3.26 3.47
N ASN A 189 -5.97 -4.56 3.73
CA ASN A 189 -6.71 -5.02 4.90
C ASN A 189 -5.81 -5.06 6.14
N THR A 190 -6.38 -4.75 7.31
CA THR A 190 -5.73 -4.91 8.61
C THR A 190 -6.59 -5.72 9.56
N GLY A 191 -6.01 -6.69 10.25
CA GLY A 191 -6.68 -7.52 11.25
C GLY A 191 -6.77 -8.98 10.84
N ILE A 192 -7.94 -9.62 10.97
CA ILE A 192 -8.08 -11.07 10.83
C ILE A 192 -9.19 -11.43 9.85
N ALA A 193 -8.87 -12.29 8.89
CA ALA A 193 -9.83 -12.95 8.01
C ALA A 193 -10.78 -11.99 7.26
N ASN A 194 -10.31 -10.77 6.94
CA ASN A 194 -11.06 -9.87 6.08
C ASN A 194 -10.91 -10.27 4.61
N ALA A 195 -11.99 -10.23 3.84
CA ALA A 195 -12.03 -10.51 2.41
C ALA A 195 -12.50 -9.27 1.64
N GLY A 196 -11.77 -8.88 0.60
CA GLY A 196 -12.02 -7.64 -0.16
C GLY A 196 -10.98 -6.58 0.18
N ASN A 197 -11.33 -5.29 0.16
CA ASN A 197 -10.33 -4.22 0.18
C ASN A 197 -10.55 -3.20 1.31
N TYR A 198 -9.47 -2.65 1.84
CA TYR A 198 -9.49 -1.54 2.82
C TYR A 198 -10.30 -1.83 4.09
N ASN A 199 -10.38 -3.10 4.50
CA ASN A 199 -11.09 -3.49 5.71
C ASN A 199 -10.18 -3.45 6.93
N SER A 200 -10.72 -3.00 8.06
CA SER A 200 -10.05 -3.00 9.36
C SER A 200 -10.86 -3.77 10.40
N GLY A 201 -10.24 -4.75 11.04
CA GLY A 201 -10.85 -5.55 12.09
C GLY A 201 -10.98 -7.03 11.73
N LEU A 202 -12.15 -7.63 11.93
CA LEU A 202 -12.33 -9.09 11.90
C LEU A 202 -13.44 -9.54 10.95
N TYR A 203 -13.17 -10.50 10.08
CA TYR A 203 -14.19 -11.19 9.28
C TYR A 203 -15.11 -10.24 8.48
N ASN A 204 -14.60 -9.09 8.02
CA ASN A 204 -15.36 -8.24 7.12
C ASN A 204 -15.23 -8.76 5.67
N ALA A 205 -16.32 -8.71 4.92
CA ALA A 205 -16.37 -8.97 3.49
C ALA A 205 -16.79 -7.70 2.74
N GLY A 206 -16.19 -7.45 1.59
CA GLY A 206 -16.44 -6.25 0.78
C GLY A 206 -15.36 -5.20 0.94
N GLU A 207 -15.71 -3.93 0.82
CA GLU A 207 -14.77 -2.82 0.83
C GLU A 207 -15.00 -1.82 1.97
N THR A 208 -13.91 -1.25 2.50
CA THR A 208 -13.91 -0.09 3.42
C THR A 208 -14.68 -0.30 4.73
N ASN A 209 -14.76 -1.53 5.22
CA ASN A 209 -15.41 -1.81 6.49
C ASN A 209 -14.46 -1.61 7.68
N THR A 210 -14.98 -1.07 8.78
CA THR A 210 -14.29 -1.03 10.07
C THR A 210 -15.09 -1.75 11.14
N GLY A 211 -14.45 -2.65 11.88
CA GLY A 211 -15.05 -3.42 12.97
C GLY A 211 -15.15 -4.89 12.61
N SER A 212 -16.31 -5.54 12.73
CA SER A 212 -16.37 -7.01 12.57
C SER A 212 -17.63 -7.56 11.92
N PHE A 213 -17.48 -8.60 11.11
CA PHE A 213 -18.60 -9.35 10.52
C PHE A 213 -19.55 -8.49 9.66
N ASN A 214 -19.04 -7.45 9.01
CA ASN A 214 -19.81 -6.71 8.01
C ASN A 214 -19.72 -7.46 6.66
N SER A 215 -20.84 -7.71 5.99
CA SER A 215 -20.89 -8.58 4.81
C SER A 215 -20.91 -7.85 3.46
N ALA A 216 -21.00 -6.52 3.48
CA ALA A 216 -21.03 -5.63 2.32
C ALA A 216 -20.23 -4.36 2.65
N ASP A 217 -20.32 -3.32 1.83
CA ASP A 217 -19.32 -2.24 1.82
C ASP A 217 -19.63 -1.06 2.75
N HIS A 218 -18.59 -0.30 3.12
CA HIS A 218 -18.67 0.99 3.80
C HIS A 218 -19.36 0.96 5.18
N ASN A 219 -19.27 -0.15 5.91
CA ASN A 219 -19.88 -0.28 7.23
C ASN A 219 -18.89 -0.01 8.36
N SER A 220 -19.40 0.57 9.45
CA SER A 220 -18.66 0.75 10.71
C SER A 220 -19.39 0.09 11.87
N GLY A 221 -18.69 -0.69 12.69
CA GLY A 221 -19.27 -1.44 13.80
C GLY A 221 -19.31 -2.94 13.50
N GLY A 222 -20.44 -3.63 13.64
CA GLY A 222 -20.43 -5.05 13.29
C GLY A 222 -21.75 -5.76 13.06
N PHE A 223 -21.68 -6.90 12.38
CA PHE A 223 -22.85 -7.66 11.94
C PHE A 223 -23.81 -6.84 11.07
N ASN A 224 -23.31 -5.86 10.32
CA ASN A 224 -24.15 -5.12 9.38
C ASN A 224 -24.22 -5.85 8.04
N SER A 225 -25.44 -5.99 7.51
CA SER A 225 -25.73 -6.55 6.20
C SER A 225 -26.33 -5.46 5.31
N GLY A 226 -25.66 -5.11 4.22
CA GLY A 226 -25.97 -3.94 3.39
C GLY A 226 -24.87 -2.89 3.49
N MET A 227 -25.04 -1.73 2.86
CA MET A 227 -24.00 -0.72 2.70
C MET A 227 -24.21 0.50 3.61
N TYR A 228 -23.12 1.19 3.93
CA TYR A 228 -23.15 2.49 4.63
C TYR A 228 -23.82 2.47 6.00
N ASN A 229 -23.82 1.33 6.69
CA ASN A 229 -24.37 1.23 8.03
C ASN A 229 -23.34 1.58 9.10
N THR A 230 -23.78 2.27 10.14
CA THR A 230 -22.99 2.54 11.34
C THR A 230 -23.66 1.95 12.58
N GLY A 231 -22.93 1.14 13.34
CA GLY A 231 -23.41 0.48 14.55
C GLY A 231 -23.47 -1.03 14.39
N TYR A 232 -24.50 -1.66 14.94
CA TYR A 232 -24.54 -3.13 15.06
C TYR A 232 -25.83 -3.76 14.56
N PHE A 233 -25.73 -4.91 13.89
CA PHE A 233 -26.88 -5.70 13.46
C PHE A 233 -27.86 -4.95 12.54
N ASN A 234 -27.39 -3.96 11.79
CA ASN A 234 -28.26 -3.25 10.84
C ASN A 234 -28.36 -4.04 9.54
N GLY A 235 -29.58 -4.25 9.06
CA GLY A 235 -29.91 -4.86 7.78
C GLY A 235 -30.52 -3.86 6.80
N GLY A 236 -30.08 -3.85 5.56
CA GLY A 236 -30.39 -2.82 4.57
C GLY A 236 -29.31 -1.74 4.53
N ASP A 237 -29.59 -0.58 3.94
CA ASP A 237 -28.59 0.45 3.65
C ASP A 237 -28.79 1.74 4.47
N TYR A 238 -27.69 2.44 4.75
CA TYR A 238 -27.69 3.77 5.39
C TYR A 238 -28.32 3.84 6.79
N ASN A 239 -28.29 2.75 7.56
CA ASN A 239 -28.80 2.75 8.92
C ASN A 239 -27.74 3.18 9.93
N THR A 240 -28.16 3.92 10.96
CA THR A 240 -27.32 4.26 12.11
C THR A 240 -27.95 3.77 13.40
N GLY A 241 -27.22 2.96 14.16
CA GLY A 241 -27.59 2.48 15.49
C GLY A 241 -27.61 0.95 15.59
N ILE A 242 -28.63 0.37 16.20
CA ILE A 242 -28.64 -1.06 16.56
C ILE A 242 -29.88 -1.77 16.05
N GLY A 243 -29.70 -2.84 15.27
CA GLY A 243 -30.80 -3.75 14.93
C GLY A 243 -31.87 -3.13 14.03
N ASN A 244 -31.52 -2.13 13.21
CA ASN A 244 -32.46 -1.56 12.25
C ASN A 244 -32.54 -2.42 10.99
N ILE A 245 -33.75 -2.69 10.49
CA ILE A 245 -34.01 -3.46 9.27
C ILE A 245 -34.77 -2.59 8.27
N GLY A 246 -34.24 -2.46 7.06
CA GLY A 246 -34.71 -1.54 6.01
C GLY A 246 -33.67 -0.44 5.77
N ASP A 247 -34.07 0.65 5.14
CA ASP A 247 -33.12 1.68 4.67
C ASP A 247 -33.31 3.03 5.37
N VAL A 248 -32.21 3.74 5.59
CA VAL A 248 -32.19 5.13 6.09
C VAL A 248 -32.81 5.29 7.48
N ASN A 249 -32.63 4.31 8.37
CA ASN A 249 -33.12 4.41 9.75
C ASN A 249 -32.04 4.92 10.70
N THR A 250 -32.42 5.77 11.64
CA THR A 250 -31.57 6.19 12.76
C THR A 250 -32.22 5.79 14.09
N GLY A 251 -31.48 5.10 14.95
CA GLY A 251 -31.91 4.67 16.28
C GLY A 251 -31.81 3.16 16.47
N ALA A 252 -32.79 2.50 17.10
CA ALA A 252 -32.68 1.06 17.32
C ALA A 252 -33.98 0.28 17.15
N PHE A 253 -33.84 -0.95 16.64
CA PHE A 253 -34.92 -1.91 16.43
C PHE A 253 -36.06 -1.37 15.56
N ASN A 254 -35.74 -0.54 14.58
CA ASN A 254 -36.70 -0.06 13.60
C ASN A 254 -36.85 -1.07 12.46
N SER A 255 -38.08 -1.31 12.00
CA SER A 255 -38.38 -2.01 10.76
C SER A 255 -39.12 -1.09 9.79
N GLY A 256 -38.71 -1.07 8.53
CA GLY A 256 -39.21 -0.13 7.52
C GLY A 256 -38.14 0.88 7.12
N ASN A 257 -38.53 1.94 6.41
CA ASN A 257 -37.60 2.91 5.84
C ASN A 257 -37.80 4.32 6.41
N TYR A 258 -36.72 5.12 6.43
CA TYR A 258 -36.75 6.54 6.81
C TYR A 258 -37.26 6.81 8.24
N ASN A 259 -36.97 5.92 9.20
CA ASN A 259 -37.38 6.12 10.59
C ASN A 259 -36.32 6.80 11.43
N ASN A 260 -36.77 7.57 12.43
CA ASN A 260 -35.91 8.13 13.47
C ASN A 260 -36.48 7.80 14.86
N GLY A 261 -35.79 6.96 15.63
CA GLY A 261 -36.20 6.59 16.99
C GLY A 261 -36.06 5.09 17.28
N PHE A 262 -36.99 4.56 18.07
CA PHE A 262 -36.90 3.22 18.62
C PHE A 262 -38.18 2.42 18.34
N LEU A 263 -38.03 1.14 18.00
CA LEU A 263 -39.12 0.17 17.88
C LEU A 263 -40.19 0.58 16.84
N TRP A 264 -39.81 1.37 15.83
CA TRP A 264 -40.70 1.72 14.72
C TRP A 264 -40.94 0.50 13.83
N ARG A 265 -42.15 0.41 13.25
CA ARG A 265 -42.57 -0.75 12.44
C ARG A 265 -43.07 -0.41 11.04
N GLY A 266 -43.20 0.87 10.73
CA GLY A 266 -43.60 1.36 9.41
C GLY A 266 -42.54 2.29 8.83
N ASP A 267 -42.92 3.03 7.80
CA ASP A 267 -42.02 3.99 7.16
C ASP A 267 -42.27 5.42 7.68
N TYR A 268 -41.25 6.28 7.58
CA TYR A 268 -41.33 7.71 7.86
C TYR A 268 -41.79 8.05 9.30
N GLN A 269 -41.44 7.21 10.27
CA GLN A 269 -41.82 7.40 11.67
C GLN A 269 -40.77 8.20 12.46
N GLY A 270 -41.23 9.00 13.43
CA GLY A 270 -40.36 9.87 14.22
C GLY A 270 -39.76 11.06 13.47
N LEU A 271 -40.32 11.39 12.30
CA LEU A 271 -39.92 12.57 11.51
C LEU A 271 -40.50 13.87 12.08
N VAL A 272 -39.77 14.96 11.86
CA VAL A 272 -40.24 16.32 12.14
C VAL A 272 -41.14 16.77 10.98
N ARG A 273 -42.39 17.15 11.28
CA ARG A 273 -43.35 17.62 10.27
C ARG A 273 -43.54 19.14 10.36
N LEU A 274 -43.29 19.84 9.25
CA LEU A 274 -43.64 21.25 9.06
C LEU A 274 -45.01 21.35 8.37
N SER A 275 -45.91 22.19 8.86
CA SER A 275 -47.23 22.44 8.25
C SER A 275 -47.45 23.95 8.09
N TYR A 276 -47.90 24.38 6.92
CA TYR A 276 -48.26 25.77 6.63
C TYR A 276 -49.69 25.84 6.08
N HIS A 277 -50.43 26.89 6.44
CA HIS A 277 -51.79 27.12 5.96
C HIS A 277 -51.82 28.46 5.22
N VAL A 278 -52.22 28.44 3.94
CA VAL A 278 -52.42 29.66 3.13
C VAL A 278 -53.91 29.87 2.97
N THR A 279 -54.45 30.93 3.60
CA THR A 279 -55.83 31.35 3.38
C THR A 279 -55.84 32.35 2.22
N ILE A 280 -56.44 31.97 1.09
CA ILE A 280 -56.70 32.89 -0.03
C ILE A 280 -58.04 33.58 0.25
N PRO A 281 -58.10 34.91 0.45
CA PRO A 281 -59.37 35.62 0.59
C PRO A 281 -60.21 35.50 -0.69
N GLU A 282 -61.54 35.43 -0.57
CA GLU A 282 -62.44 35.48 -1.73
C GLU A 282 -62.18 36.76 -2.56
N PHE A 283 -62.03 36.60 -3.87
CA PHE A 283 -61.93 37.72 -4.81
C PHE A 283 -63.30 38.40 -4.91
N PRO A 284 -63.45 39.68 -4.50
CA PRO A 284 -64.71 40.39 -4.66
C PRO A 284 -64.83 40.84 -6.12
N TYR A 285 -65.37 39.99 -6.99
CA TYR A 285 -65.85 40.42 -8.31
C TYR A 285 -67.38 40.30 -8.34
N GLN A 286 -68.06 41.43 -8.19
CA GLN A 286 -69.49 41.58 -8.52
C GLN A 286 -69.57 42.21 -9.91
N GLY A 287 -69.94 41.40 -10.90
CA GLY A 287 -70.32 41.89 -12.22
C GLY A 287 -71.84 41.94 -12.33
N ASP A 288 -72.42 43.14 -12.29
CA ASP A 288 -73.83 43.35 -12.65
C ASP A 288 -73.93 43.46 -14.18
N VAL A 289 -74.59 42.49 -14.81
CA VAL A 289 -74.89 42.52 -16.25
C VAL A 289 -76.28 43.13 -16.43
N HIS A 290 -76.34 44.41 -16.80
CA HIS A 290 -77.56 45.03 -17.32
C HIS A 290 -77.50 45.08 -18.85
N GLY A 291 -78.39 44.35 -19.51
CA GLY A 291 -78.58 44.43 -20.96
C GLY A 291 -80.06 44.35 -21.32
N LEU A 292 -80.64 45.48 -21.74
CA LEU A 292 -81.96 45.56 -22.38
C LEU A 292 -81.85 45.12 -23.84
N VAL A 293 -82.87 44.38 -24.30
CA VAL A 293 -83.03 43.93 -25.69
C VAL A 293 -83.67 45.04 -26.52
N GLU A 294 -83.00 45.50 -27.59
CA GLU A 294 -83.50 45.66 -28.99
C GLU A 294 -82.57 46.52 -29.89
N LEU A 295 -81.91 45.84 -30.87
CA LEU A 295 -81.55 46.14 -32.29
C LEU A 295 -81.15 47.58 -32.78
N PRO A 296 -80.44 47.73 -33.94
CA PRO A 296 -79.06 47.34 -34.29
C PRO A 296 -78.25 48.56 -34.84
N ILE A 297 -77.04 48.86 -34.34
CA ILE A 297 -76.13 49.81 -35.02
C ILE A 297 -74.67 49.34 -34.88
N GLN A 298 -73.93 49.32 -36.00
CA GLN A 298 -72.51 48.98 -36.08
C GLN A 298 -71.66 49.90 -35.18
N GLY A 299 -70.78 49.32 -34.36
CA GLY A 299 -69.79 50.05 -33.58
C GLY A 299 -68.54 49.19 -33.33
N THR A 300 -67.38 49.75 -33.63
CA THR A 300 -66.04 49.22 -33.35
C THR A 300 -65.76 49.23 -31.85
N ILE A 301 -65.28 48.11 -31.28
CA ILE A 301 -64.80 48.05 -29.89
C ILE A 301 -63.41 48.71 -29.87
N ASN A 302 -63.33 49.95 -29.43
CA ASN A 302 -62.06 50.62 -29.15
C ASN A 302 -61.72 50.42 -27.66
N GLU A 303 -60.61 49.70 -27.45
CA GLU A 303 -59.84 49.53 -26.20
C GLU A 303 -60.56 48.88 -25.00
N ILE A 304 -59.94 47.82 -24.46
CA ILE A 304 -60.27 47.24 -23.15
C ILE A 304 -59.27 47.80 -22.14
N THR A 305 -59.75 48.65 -21.24
CA THR A 305 -58.99 49.18 -20.11
C THR A 305 -59.18 48.29 -18.88
N GLN A 306 -58.08 47.74 -18.33
CA GLN A 306 -58.06 47.13 -17.01
C GLN A 306 -57.62 48.19 -16.00
N ASP A 307 -58.47 48.50 -15.02
CA ASP A 307 -58.13 49.43 -13.93
C ASP A 307 -57.08 48.84 -12.98
N ALA A 308 -56.28 49.73 -12.37
CA ALA A 308 -55.31 49.34 -11.38
C ALA A 308 -56.03 48.76 -10.15
N PHE A 309 -55.60 47.60 -9.67
CA PHE A 309 -56.12 47.02 -8.44
C PHE A 309 -54.97 46.63 -7.52
N THR A 310 -55.24 46.66 -6.21
CA THR A 310 -54.24 46.39 -5.19
C THR A 310 -54.56 45.09 -4.48
N ILE A 311 -53.59 44.19 -4.47
CA ILE A 311 -53.65 42.97 -3.66
C ILE A 311 -53.33 43.37 -2.22
N SER A 312 -54.30 43.16 -1.33
CA SER A 312 -54.19 43.49 0.08
C SER A 312 -53.07 42.69 0.76
N LYS A 313 -52.48 43.29 1.80
CA LYS A 313 -51.40 42.66 2.56
C LYS A 313 -51.83 41.31 3.16
N ILE A 314 -50.94 40.34 3.09
CA ILE A 314 -51.16 38.99 3.64
C ILE A 314 -50.30 38.86 4.89
N ARG A 315 -50.92 38.50 6.01
CA ARG A 315 -50.21 38.27 7.28
C ARG A 315 -49.67 36.85 7.33
N ILE A 316 -48.39 36.71 7.63
CA ILE A 316 -47.72 35.41 7.82
C ILE A 316 -47.29 35.29 9.28
N LYS A 317 -47.66 34.16 9.90
CA LYS A 317 -47.20 33.75 11.22
C LYS A 317 -46.54 32.38 11.12
N VAL A 318 -45.28 32.29 11.54
CA VAL A 318 -44.51 31.04 11.60
C VAL A 318 -44.34 30.65 13.05
N VAL A 319 -44.82 29.46 13.40
CA VAL A 319 -44.73 28.89 14.75
C VAL A 319 -44.00 27.55 14.69
N LEU A 320 -42.97 27.39 15.52
CA LEU A 320 -42.32 26.12 15.79
C LEU A 320 -43.07 25.40 16.90
N HIS A 321 -43.46 24.16 16.66
CA HIS A 321 -44.10 23.29 17.66
C HIS A 321 -43.10 22.21 18.09
N GLN A 322 -42.78 22.14 19.38
CA GLN A 322 -41.93 21.09 19.97
C GLN A 322 -42.71 20.31 21.03
N TRP A 323 -42.54 18.99 21.08
CA TRP A 323 -43.13 18.17 22.14
C TRP A 323 -42.33 18.30 23.46
N PRO A 324 -42.98 18.47 24.63
CA PRO A 324 -44.43 18.52 24.85
C PRO A 324 -44.94 19.97 24.94
N GLY A 325 -45.48 20.51 23.83
CA GLY A 325 -46.38 21.66 23.84
C GLY A 325 -45.74 23.06 23.81
N ILE A 326 -44.45 23.19 23.49
CA ILE A 326 -43.80 24.51 23.38
C ILE A 326 -44.01 25.08 21.97
N ASN A 327 -44.62 26.26 21.88
CA ASN A 327 -44.87 26.98 20.63
C ASN A 327 -44.02 28.27 20.57
N ILE A 328 -43.00 28.31 19.70
CA ILE A 328 -42.14 29.49 19.52
C ILE A 328 -42.51 30.20 18.21
N THR A 329 -42.93 31.47 18.27
CA THR A 329 -43.18 32.26 17.05
C THR A 329 -41.87 32.83 16.55
N VAL A 330 -41.37 32.31 15.42
CA VAL A 330 -40.08 32.70 14.83
C VAL A 330 -40.23 33.85 13.82
N TYR A 331 -41.42 34.01 13.27
CA TYR A 331 -41.72 35.09 12.34
C TYR A 331 -43.18 35.51 12.46
N HIS A 332 -43.41 36.82 12.50
CA HIS A 332 -44.74 37.41 12.50
C HIS A 332 -44.66 38.73 11.75
N GLY A 333 -45.07 38.74 10.49
CA GLY A 333 -44.95 39.89 9.60
C GLY A 333 -45.97 39.86 8.48
N ASP A 334 -46.12 40.99 7.80
CA ASP A 334 -47.01 41.15 6.64
C ASP A 334 -46.16 41.12 5.36
N LEU A 335 -46.62 40.42 4.31
CA LEU A 335 -46.08 40.51 2.95
C LEU A 335 -47.05 41.30 2.05
N GLY A 336 -46.51 42.16 1.19
CA GLY A 336 -47.27 43.11 0.36
C GLY A 336 -47.51 44.46 1.05
N PRO A 337 -48.43 45.30 0.52
CA PRO A 337 -49.31 45.06 -0.63
C PRO A 337 -48.58 45.17 -1.97
N TRP A 338 -49.19 44.60 -3.02
CA TRP A 338 -48.74 44.76 -4.40
C TRP A 338 -49.83 45.44 -5.21
N THR A 339 -49.47 46.55 -5.87
CA THR A 339 -50.37 47.27 -6.78
C THR A 339 -50.03 46.87 -8.21
N ILE A 340 -51.01 46.31 -8.92
CA ILE A 340 -50.88 46.04 -10.35
C ILE A 340 -51.42 47.27 -11.09
N PRO A 341 -50.59 47.98 -11.87
CA PRO A 341 -51.02 49.17 -12.58
C PRO A 341 -51.97 48.83 -13.72
N ALA A 342 -52.78 49.82 -14.12
CA ALA A 342 -53.70 49.69 -15.23
C ALA A 342 -52.97 49.41 -16.54
N ASN A 343 -53.51 48.52 -17.35
CA ASN A 343 -52.98 48.20 -18.68
C ASN A 343 -54.08 48.37 -19.74
N VAL A 344 -53.69 48.92 -20.89
CA VAL A 344 -54.56 49.08 -22.06
C VAL A 344 -54.03 48.18 -23.16
N LEU A 345 -54.86 47.25 -23.62
CA LEU A 345 -54.53 46.42 -24.77
C LEU A 345 -55.11 47.09 -26.03
N SER A 346 -54.26 47.69 -26.85
CA SER A 346 -54.64 48.25 -28.16
C SER A 346 -54.35 47.24 -29.27
N ALA A 347 -55.32 47.05 -30.18
CA ALA A 347 -55.11 46.24 -31.38
C ALA A 347 -54.30 47.04 -32.42
N PRO A 348 -53.46 46.40 -33.26
CA PRO A 348 -52.65 47.12 -34.24
C PRO A 348 -53.50 47.75 -35.36
N ASN A 349 -53.29 49.03 -35.63
CA ASN A 349 -53.91 49.72 -36.77
C ASN A 349 -53.41 49.14 -38.10
N LYS A 350 -54.33 48.60 -38.93
CA LYS A 350 -54.04 48.33 -40.34
C LYS A 350 -53.99 49.67 -41.09
N TYR A 351 -52.81 50.07 -41.53
CA TYR A 351 -52.67 51.09 -42.58
C TYR A 351 -53.15 50.52 -43.92
N ARG A 352 -53.74 51.41 -44.73
CA ARG A 352 -54.52 51.18 -45.96
C ARG A 352 -53.97 50.15 -46.94
#